data_AF-A0A7Y5R559-F1
#
_entry.id   AF-A0A7Y5R559-F1
#
_cell.length_a   1.000
_cell.length_b   1.000
_cell.length_c   1.000
_cell.angle_alpha   90.00
_cell.angle_beta   90.00
_cell.angle_gamma   90.00
#
_symmetry.space_group_name_H-M   'P 1'
#
loop_
_entity.id
_entity.type
_entity.pdbx_description
1 polymer ?
#
loop_
_entity_poly.entity_id
_entity_poly.type
_entity_poly.pdbx_seq_one_letter_code
_entity_poly.pdbx_strand_id
1 'polypeptide(L)'
;MERQPIKRHETIVEFSREHHFGLLLCWKIRHGIRHQIAPERIAPYVLHFFDADLKAHFDKEEKLLFDKLPDDPLIIQAVGEHGEIYALINRISSGDKGYEVLNHFADKLDAHIRFEERTLFNHLQSILSEAELMEVSHHNEAKTCDIDEGWSDHFWKIK
;
A
#
# COMPACT_ATOMS: atom_id res chain seq x y z
N MET A 1 -23.51 20.05 7.23
CA MET A 1 -22.16 20.59 7.40
C MET A 1 -21.36 20.18 6.18
N GLU A 2 -21.00 21.15 5.34
CA GLU A 2 -20.06 20.91 4.24
C GLU A 2 -18.74 20.44 4.84
N ARG A 3 -18.34 19.19 4.58
CA ARG A 3 -17.01 18.71 4.94
C ARG A 3 -16.05 19.40 3.99
N GLN A 4 -15.39 20.47 4.44
CA GLN A 4 -14.26 20.99 3.69
C GLN A 4 -13.26 19.85 3.48
N PRO A 5 -12.74 19.67 2.25
CA PRO A 5 -11.67 18.71 2.01
C PRO A 5 -10.53 19.00 2.99
N ILE A 6 -10.09 17.99 3.72
CA ILE A 6 -8.93 18.12 4.61
C ILE A 6 -7.75 18.44 3.70
N LYS A 7 -7.22 19.67 3.81
CA LYS A 7 -6.02 20.06 3.09
C LYS A 7 -4.85 19.31 3.73
N ARG A 8 -4.29 18.35 3.01
CA ARG A 8 -3.15 17.57 3.46
C ARG A 8 -1.83 18.29 3.18
N HIS A 9 -0.87 18.11 4.08
CA HIS A 9 0.51 18.54 3.88
C HIS A 9 1.11 17.79 2.69
N GLU A 10 1.98 18.45 1.93
CA GLU A 10 2.53 17.90 0.68
C GLU A 10 3.23 16.56 0.88
N THR A 11 4.02 16.44 1.95
CA THR A 11 4.61 15.18 2.41
C THR A 11 3.60 14.02 2.49
N ILE A 12 2.47 14.23 3.18
CA ILE A 12 1.45 13.18 3.36
C ILE A 12 0.79 12.88 2.01
N VAL A 13 0.60 13.89 1.17
CA VAL A 13 0.09 13.71 -0.20
C VAL A 13 1.01 12.82 -1.03
N GLU A 14 2.32 12.89 -0.86
CA GLU A 14 3.26 12.01 -1.58
C GLU A 14 3.07 10.54 -1.23
N PHE A 15 2.99 10.17 0.06
CA PHE A 15 2.65 8.80 0.48
C PHE A 15 1.28 8.39 -0.07
N SER A 16 0.29 9.30 0.00
CA SER A 16 -1.06 9.05 -0.52
C SER A 16 -1.10 8.82 -2.04
N ARG A 17 -0.12 9.31 -2.81
CA ARG A 17 -0.04 9.06 -4.26
C ARG A 17 0.37 7.61 -4.54
N GLU A 18 1.29 7.05 -3.75
CA GLU A 18 1.75 5.67 -3.90
C GLU A 18 0.59 4.67 -3.58
N HIS A 19 -0.29 5.01 -2.64
CA HIS A 19 -1.52 4.25 -2.35
C HIS A 19 -2.44 4.02 -3.56
N HIS A 20 -2.44 4.92 -4.54
CA HIS A 20 -3.21 4.71 -5.77
C HIS A 20 -2.84 3.40 -6.46
N PHE A 21 -1.54 3.10 -6.55
CA PHE A 21 -1.05 1.90 -7.20
C PHE A 21 -1.34 0.64 -6.36
N GLY A 22 -1.23 0.72 -5.04
CA GLY A 22 -1.64 -0.36 -4.13
C GLY A 22 -3.13 -0.72 -4.27
N LEU A 23 -4.01 0.29 -4.37
CA LEU A 23 -5.44 0.07 -4.64
C LEU A 23 -5.69 -0.49 -6.05
N LEU A 24 -4.90 -0.06 -7.04
CA LEU A 24 -4.97 -0.61 -8.40
C LEU A 24 -4.54 -2.09 -8.42
N LEU A 25 -3.53 -2.49 -7.67
CA LEU A 25 -3.16 -3.89 -7.46
C LEU A 25 -4.34 -4.68 -6.88
N CYS A 26 -4.97 -4.19 -5.81
CA CYS A 26 -6.14 -4.82 -5.20
C CYS A 26 -7.26 -5.02 -6.23
N TRP A 27 -7.53 -4.00 -7.06
CA TRP A 27 -8.49 -4.11 -8.16
C TRP A 27 -8.08 -5.18 -9.18
N LYS A 28 -6.82 -5.20 -9.63
CA LYS A 28 -6.31 -6.20 -10.60
C LYS A 28 -6.51 -7.61 -10.09
N ILE A 29 -6.12 -7.89 -8.84
CA ILE A 29 -6.30 -9.20 -8.19
C ILE A 29 -7.78 -9.62 -8.23
N ARG A 30 -8.67 -8.76 -7.71
CA ARG A 30 -10.11 -9.04 -7.64
C ARG A 30 -10.72 -9.20 -9.04
N HIS A 31 -10.24 -8.45 -10.02
CA HIS A 31 -10.64 -8.60 -11.42
C HIS A 31 -10.24 -9.97 -11.99
N GLY A 32 -8.98 -10.37 -11.78
CA GLY A 32 -8.50 -11.69 -12.19
C GLY A 32 -9.33 -12.83 -11.57
N ILE A 33 -9.57 -12.77 -10.24
CA ILE A 33 -10.37 -13.77 -9.53
C ILE A 33 -11.81 -13.83 -10.08
N ARG A 34 -12.46 -12.67 -10.29
CA ARG A 34 -13.83 -12.60 -10.84
C ARG A 34 -13.95 -13.26 -12.21
N HIS A 35 -12.93 -13.09 -13.05
CA HIS A 35 -12.86 -13.68 -14.38
C HIS A 35 -12.22 -15.08 -14.40
N GLN A 36 -12.05 -15.71 -13.24
CA GLN A 36 -11.50 -17.06 -13.09
C GLN A 36 -10.12 -17.22 -13.76
N ILE A 37 -9.31 -16.16 -13.76
CA ILE A 37 -7.93 -16.23 -14.21
C ILE A 37 -7.15 -17.15 -13.28
N ALA A 38 -6.45 -18.13 -13.87
CA ALA A 38 -5.61 -19.07 -13.15
C ALA A 38 -4.74 -18.37 -12.09
N PRO A 39 -4.78 -18.79 -10.81
CA PRO A 39 -4.04 -18.12 -9.74
C PRO A 39 -2.52 -18.06 -10.01
N GLU A 40 -2.00 -19.00 -10.80
CA GLU A 40 -0.60 -19.04 -11.26
C GLU A 40 -0.21 -17.85 -12.13
N ARG A 41 -1.18 -17.12 -12.69
CA ARG A 41 -0.94 -15.87 -13.43
C ARG A 41 -1.02 -14.64 -12.53
N ILE A 42 -1.87 -14.68 -11.51
CA ILE A 42 -2.09 -13.56 -10.59
C ILE A 42 -0.95 -13.47 -9.56
N ALA A 43 -0.61 -14.59 -8.92
CA ALA A 43 0.37 -14.61 -7.82
C ALA A 43 1.75 -14.04 -8.21
N PRO A 44 2.34 -14.38 -9.37
CA PRO A 44 3.62 -13.81 -9.78
C PRO A 44 3.58 -12.28 -9.93
N TYR A 45 2.47 -11.73 -10.41
CA TYR A 45 2.31 -10.28 -10.52
C TYR A 45 2.20 -9.61 -9.15
N VAL A 46 1.51 -10.24 -8.19
CA VAL A 46 1.44 -9.74 -6.80
C VAL A 46 2.85 -9.67 -6.19
N LEU A 47 3.66 -10.72 -6.35
CA LEU A 47 5.04 -10.74 -5.85
C LEU A 47 5.90 -9.70 -6.55
N HIS A 48 5.79 -9.58 -7.87
CA HIS A 48 6.51 -8.58 -8.65
C HIS A 48 6.19 -7.16 -8.19
N PHE A 49 4.89 -6.83 -8.03
CA PHE A 49 4.45 -5.53 -7.56
C PHE A 49 4.95 -5.25 -6.14
N PHE A 50 4.89 -6.26 -5.28
CA PHE A 50 5.35 -6.13 -3.90
C PHE A 50 6.84 -5.76 -3.82
N ASP A 51 7.68 -6.48 -4.57
CA ASP A 51 9.13 -6.23 -4.59
C ASP A 51 9.50 -4.92 -5.29
N ALA A 52 8.72 -4.50 -6.29
CA ALA A 52 8.98 -3.29 -7.06
C ALA A 52 8.57 -2.00 -6.33
N ASP A 53 7.54 -2.06 -5.48
CA ASP A 53 6.85 -0.86 -4.97
C ASP A 53 6.44 -0.97 -3.49
N LEU A 54 5.47 -1.83 -3.14
CA LEU A 54 4.88 -1.86 -1.79
C LEU A 54 5.90 -2.04 -0.67
N LYS A 55 6.91 -2.88 -0.88
CA LYS A 55 7.95 -3.09 0.13
C LYS A 55 8.72 -1.81 0.43
N ALA A 56 9.09 -1.07 -0.61
CA ALA A 56 9.81 0.18 -0.45
C ALA A 56 8.90 1.28 0.14
N HIS A 57 7.62 1.25 -0.20
CA HIS A 57 6.61 2.14 0.37
C HIS A 57 6.50 1.96 1.89
N PHE A 58 6.25 0.74 2.38
CA PHE A 58 6.19 0.45 3.82
C PHE A 58 7.49 0.83 4.55
N ASP A 59 8.63 0.50 3.96
CA ASP A 59 9.94 0.87 4.51
C ASP A 59 10.10 2.40 4.67
N LYS A 60 9.58 3.20 3.73
CA LYS A 60 9.63 4.66 3.81
C LYS A 60 8.70 5.17 4.90
N GLU A 61 7.48 4.65 4.98
CA GLU A 61 6.51 5.06 6.02
C GLU A 61 7.07 4.80 7.40
N GLU A 62 7.59 3.60 7.63
CA GLU A 62 8.20 3.23 8.91
C GLU A 62 9.36 4.17 9.28
N LYS A 63 10.34 4.32 8.38
CA LYS A 63 11.59 5.06 8.66
C LYS A 63 11.43 6.57 8.71
N LEU A 64 10.53 7.13 7.90
CA LEU A 64 10.45 8.57 7.72
C LEU A 64 9.28 9.19 8.48
N LEU A 65 8.18 8.44 8.64
CA LEU A 65 6.95 8.97 9.22
C LEU A 65 6.65 8.35 10.59
N PHE A 66 6.67 7.03 10.71
CA PHE A 66 6.25 6.33 11.93
C PHE A 66 7.30 6.41 13.05
N ASP A 67 8.59 6.43 12.71
CA ASP A 67 9.70 6.61 13.66
C ASP A 67 9.63 7.93 14.47
N LYS A 68 8.83 8.91 14.01
CA LYS A 68 8.61 10.16 14.76
C LYS A 68 7.69 9.99 15.98
N LEU A 69 6.85 8.95 15.99
CA LEU A 69 5.86 8.70 17.05
C LEU A 69 5.73 7.18 17.33
N PRO A 70 6.82 6.49 17.71
CA PRO A 70 6.88 5.01 17.72
C PRO A 70 5.93 4.35 18.73
N ASP A 71 5.54 5.08 19.79
CA ASP A 71 4.62 4.58 20.82
C ASP A 71 3.14 4.90 20.52
N ASP A 72 2.83 5.55 19.39
CA ASP A 72 1.46 5.89 19.04
C ASP A 72 0.65 4.62 18.68
N PRO A 73 -0.55 4.42 19.26
CA PRO A 73 -1.35 3.22 19.00
C PRO A 73 -1.71 3.00 17.53
N LEU A 74 -1.89 4.07 16.74
CA LEU A 74 -2.22 3.95 15.31
C LEU A 74 -1.01 3.56 14.48
N ILE A 75 0.20 3.97 14.89
CA ILE A 75 1.46 3.52 14.28
C ILE A 75 1.71 2.06 14.59
N ILE A 76 1.53 1.65 15.85
CA ILE A 76 1.66 0.24 16.25
C ILE A 76 0.71 -0.64 15.44
N GLN A 77 -0.53 -0.16 15.21
CA GLN A 77 -1.47 -0.85 14.32
C GLN A 77 -0.95 -0.93 12.88
N ALA A 78 -0.49 0.18 12.28
CA ALA A 78 0.01 0.21 10.90
C ALA A 78 1.16 -0.77 10.68
N VAL A 79 2.16 -0.76 11.57
CA VAL A 79 3.32 -1.69 11.53
C VAL A 79 2.86 -3.15 11.71
N GLY A 80 1.86 -3.39 12.56
CA GLY A 80 1.25 -4.70 12.70
C GLY A 80 0.58 -5.18 11.41
N GLU A 81 -0.19 -4.31 10.76
CA GLU A 81 -0.84 -4.57 9.47
C GLU A 81 0.19 -4.82 8.35
N HIS A 82 1.30 -4.07 8.31
CA HIS A 82 2.43 -4.38 7.42
C HIS A 82 2.91 -5.80 7.63
N GLY A 83 3.16 -6.21 8.88
CA GLY A 83 3.60 -7.55 9.24
C GLY A 83 2.65 -8.66 8.74
N GLU A 84 1.33 -8.44 8.82
CA GLU A 84 0.33 -9.36 8.27
C GLU A 84 0.41 -9.46 6.74
N ILE A 85 0.60 -8.33 6.05
CA ILE A 85 0.76 -8.28 4.59
C ILE A 85 2.05 -8.99 4.17
N TYR A 86 3.17 -8.75 4.85
CA TYR A 86 4.43 -9.48 4.64
C TYR A 86 4.25 -11.00 4.82
N ALA A 87 3.49 -11.43 5.83
CA ALA A 87 3.21 -12.85 6.06
C ALA A 87 2.41 -13.47 4.90
N LEU A 88 1.43 -12.74 4.33
CA LEU A 88 0.66 -13.19 3.17
C LEU A 88 1.55 -13.29 1.92
N ILE A 89 2.42 -12.31 1.69
CA ILE A 89 3.41 -12.37 0.59
C ILE A 89 4.32 -13.60 0.74
N ASN A 90 4.80 -13.89 1.94
CA ASN A 90 5.63 -15.07 2.20
C ASN A 90 4.89 -16.38 1.94
N ARG A 91 3.58 -16.46 2.23
CA ARG A 91 2.75 -17.61 1.87
C ARG A 91 2.64 -17.77 0.36
N ILE A 92 2.38 -16.67 -0.35
CA ILE A 92 2.25 -16.65 -1.81
C ILE A 92 3.56 -17.08 -2.48
N SER A 93 4.71 -16.57 -2.01
CA SER A 93 6.03 -16.92 -2.53
C SER A 93 6.40 -18.38 -2.22
N SER A 94 5.92 -18.92 -1.10
CA SER A 94 6.11 -20.33 -0.71
C SER A 94 5.21 -21.33 -1.45
N GLY A 95 4.32 -20.85 -2.33
CA GLY A 95 3.52 -21.68 -3.23
C GLY A 95 2.03 -21.74 -2.93
N ASP A 96 1.54 -21.10 -1.86
CA ASP A 96 0.09 -20.94 -1.64
C ASP A 96 -0.42 -19.84 -2.57
N LYS A 97 -0.89 -20.22 -3.76
CA LYS A 97 -1.33 -19.28 -4.79
C LYS A 97 -2.85 -19.22 -4.90
N GLY A 98 -3.61 -19.90 -4.04
CA GLY A 98 -5.05 -20.02 -4.19
C GLY A 98 -5.79 -18.67 -4.19
N TYR A 99 -6.99 -18.64 -4.78
CA TYR A 99 -7.82 -17.42 -4.76
C TYR A 99 -8.09 -16.90 -3.35
N GLU A 100 -8.17 -17.79 -2.35
CA GLU A 100 -8.39 -17.41 -0.96
C GLU A 100 -7.27 -16.50 -0.44
N VAL A 101 -6.00 -16.91 -0.56
CA VAL A 101 -4.87 -16.12 -0.06
C VAL A 101 -4.64 -14.84 -0.89
N LEU A 102 -4.87 -14.90 -2.21
CA LEU A 102 -4.79 -13.71 -3.06
C LEU A 102 -5.87 -12.68 -2.73
N ASN A 103 -7.11 -13.13 -2.51
CA ASN A 103 -8.19 -12.24 -2.10
C ASN A 103 -7.94 -11.68 -0.70
N HIS A 104 -7.46 -12.52 0.23
CA HIS A 104 -7.13 -12.07 1.58
C HIS A 104 -6.02 -11.01 1.60
N PHE A 105 -4.98 -11.19 0.78
CA PHE A 105 -3.97 -10.14 0.58
C PHE A 105 -4.59 -8.83 0.07
N ALA A 106 -5.44 -8.89 -0.95
CA ALA A 106 -6.09 -7.70 -1.49
C ALA A 106 -7.01 -7.01 -0.46
N ASP A 107 -7.71 -7.79 0.38
CA ASP A 107 -8.56 -7.25 1.44
C ASP A 107 -7.76 -6.58 2.54
N LYS A 108 -6.63 -7.18 2.96
CA LYS A 108 -5.74 -6.60 3.96
C LYS A 108 -5.08 -5.31 3.48
N LEU A 109 -4.55 -5.31 2.26
CA LEU A 109 -3.93 -4.11 1.68
C LEU A 109 -4.94 -2.97 1.47
N ASP A 110 -6.13 -3.25 0.95
CA ASP A 110 -7.19 -2.23 0.78
C ASP A 110 -7.67 -1.68 2.14
N ALA A 111 -7.84 -2.54 3.15
CA ALA A 111 -8.21 -2.12 4.49
C ALA A 111 -7.14 -1.22 5.13
N HIS A 112 -5.88 -1.63 5.03
CA HIS A 112 -4.72 -0.90 5.53
C HIS A 112 -4.60 0.49 4.88
N ILE A 113 -4.57 0.57 3.54
CA ILE A 113 -4.52 1.84 2.81
C ILE A 113 -5.68 2.76 3.24
N ARG A 114 -6.90 2.22 3.38
CA ARG A 114 -8.04 3.03 3.83
C ARG A 114 -7.90 3.52 5.26
N PHE A 115 -7.35 2.70 6.15
CA PHE A 115 -7.07 3.07 7.53
C PHE A 115 -6.08 4.22 7.57
N GLU A 116 -4.99 4.13 6.81
CA GLU A 116 -3.97 5.16 6.79
C GLU A 116 -4.52 6.49 6.28
N GLU A 117 -5.17 6.43 5.11
CA GLU A 117 -5.75 7.58 4.44
C GLU A 117 -6.81 8.30 5.29
N ARG A 118 -7.67 7.55 5.98
CA ARG A 118 -8.85 8.12 6.65
C ARG A 118 -8.60 8.42 8.12
N THR A 119 -7.63 7.75 8.73
CA THR A 119 -7.41 7.79 10.17
C THR A 119 -5.98 8.19 10.49
N LEU A 120 -4.98 7.39 10.12
CA LEU A 120 -3.60 7.63 10.54
C LEU A 120 -3.04 8.95 10.01
N PHE A 121 -3.12 9.22 8.71
CA PHE A 121 -2.55 10.42 8.11
C PHE A 121 -3.21 11.71 8.61
N ASN A 122 -4.52 11.68 8.89
CA ASN A 122 -5.21 12.80 9.52
C ASN A 122 -4.74 13.03 10.96
N HIS A 123 -4.51 11.94 11.70
CA HIS A 123 -3.99 11.97 13.06
C HIS A 123 -2.55 12.52 13.10
N LEU A 124 -1.66 11.97 12.27
CA LEU A 124 -0.26 12.42 12.17
C LEU A 124 -0.16 13.89 11.80
N GLN A 125 -0.96 14.37 10.85
CA GLN A 125 -1.00 15.79 10.49
C GLN A 125 -1.51 16.69 11.64
N SER A 126 -2.31 16.16 12.56
CA SER A 126 -2.80 16.91 13.72
C SER A 126 -1.78 17.00 14.86
N ILE A 127 -0.79 16.10 14.89
CA ILE A 127 0.23 16.00 15.95
C ILE A 127 1.56 16.59 15.49
N LEU A 128 2.02 16.23 14.29
CA LEU A 128 3.30 16.64 13.76
C LEU A 128 3.26 18.11 13.32
N SER A 129 4.30 18.85 13.68
CA SER A 129 4.52 20.21 13.23
C SER A 129 4.88 20.27 11.74
N GLU A 130 4.68 21.43 11.13
CA GLU A 130 5.07 21.67 9.73
C GLU A 130 6.57 21.42 9.50
N ALA A 131 7.43 21.79 10.45
CA ALA A 131 8.86 21.54 10.38
C ALA A 131 9.19 20.04 10.34
N GLU A 132 8.55 19.24 11.21
CA GLU A 132 8.73 17.79 11.24
C GLU A 132 8.23 17.13 9.94
N LEU A 133 7.13 17.61 9.37
CA LEU A 133 6.60 17.12 8.09
C LEU A 133 7.47 17.53 6.90
N MET A 134 8.08 18.72 6.93
CA MET A 134 9.01 19.17 5.88
C MET A 134 10.28 18.32 5.85
N GLU A 135 10.82 17.91 7.00
CA GLU A 135 11.99 17.01 7.05
C GLU A 135 11.73 15.69 6.32
N VAL A 136 10.52 15.16 6.42
CA VAL A 136 10.11 13.92 5.74
C VAL A 136 10.07 14.09 4.22
N SER A 137 9.53 15.21 3.73
CA SER A 137 9.42 15.45 2.28
C SER A 137 10.78 15.51 1.59
N HIS A 138 11.81 16.05 2.24
CA HIS A 138 13.17 16.09 1.69
C HIS A 138 13.78 14.71 1.43
N HIS A 139 13.26 13.66 2.08
CA HIS A 139 13.74 12.28 1.93
C HIS A 139 12.85 11.44 1.01
N ASN A 140 11.72 11.97 0.55
CA ASN A 140 10.74 11.22 -0.23
C ASN A 140 10.79 11.61 -1.71
N GLU A 141 11.64 10.94 -2.48
CA GLU A 141 11.53 10.98 -3.94
C GLU A 141 10.36 10.08 -4.37
N ALA A 142 9.25 10.69 -4.79
CA ALA A 142 8.10 9.99 -5.34
C ALA A 142 8.51 9.26 -6.63
N LYS A 143 8.46 7.93 -6.62
CA LYS A 143 8.62 7.14 -7.85
C LYS A 143 7.30 7.09 -8.60
N THR A 144 7.31 7.52 -9.85
CA THR A 144 6.30 7.11 -10.82
C THR A 144 6.78 5.80 -11.44
N CYS A 145 6.54 4.67 -10.77
CA CYS A 145 6.86 3.37 -11.37
C CYS A 145 5.67 2.89 -12.19
N ASP A 146 5.84 2.85 -13.52
CA ASP A 146 4.96 2.04 -14.36
C ASP A 146 5.34 0.56 -14.16
N ILE A 147 4.89 0.00 -13.03
CA ILE A 147 5.16 -1.41 -12.66
C ILE A 147 4.58 -2.36 -13.73
N ASP A 148 3.59 -1.90 -14.50
CA ASP A 148 2.96 -2.67 -15.56
C ASP A 148 3.85 -2.80 -16.80
N GLU A 149 4.66 -1.79 -17.13
CA GLU A 149 5.58 -1.82 -18.29
C GLU A 149 6.58 -2.99 -18.21
N GLY A 150 7.02 -3.35 -17.00
CA GLY A 150 7.92 -4.46 -16.76
C GLY A 150 7.25 -5.85 -16.77
N TRP A 151 5.92 -5.91 -16.87
CA TRP A 151 5.16 -7.13 -16.70
C TRP A 151 4.54 -7.63 -18.01
N SER A 152 4.85 -8.86 -18.42
CA SER A 152 4.32 -9.39 -19.70
C SER A 152 2.87 -9.87 -19.60
N ASP A 153 2.48 -10.48 -18.47
CA ASP A 153 1.18 -11.14 -18.32
C ASP A 153 0.11 -10.22 -17.72
N HIS A 154 -0.45 -9.34 -18.56
CA HIS A 154 -1.51 -8.41 -18.18
C HIS A 154 -2.89 -9.07 -18.06
N PHE A 155 -3.03 -10.00 -17.12
CA PHE A 155 -4.24 -10.80 -16.95
C PHE A 155 -5.52 -9.99 -16.66
N TRP A 156 -5.39 -8.71 -16.30
CA TRP A 156 -6.50 -7.79 -16.06
C TRP A 156 -7.05 -7.12 -17.34
N LYS A 157 -6.37 -7.22 -18.48
CA LYS A 157 -6.83 -6.66 -19.77
C LYS A 157 -7.80 -7.59 -20.50
N ILE A 158 -8.81 -8.10 -19.79
CA ILE A 158 -9.84 -8.99 -20.34
C ILE A 158 -10.96 -8.13 -20.93
N LYS A 159 -11.45 -8.49 -22.12
CA LYS A 159 -12.59 -7.85 -22.77
C LYS A 159 -13.92 -8.43 -22.29
#